data_AF-A0A9X9XFK7-F1
#
_entry.id   AF-A0A9X9XFK7-F1
#
_cell.length_a   1.000
_cell.length_b   1.000
_cell.length_c   1.000
_cell.angle_alpha   90.00
_cell.angle_beta   90.00
_cell.angle_gamma   90.00
#
_symmetry.space_group_name_H-M   'P 1'
#
loop_
_entity.id
_entity.type
_entity.pdbx_description
1 polymer ?
#
loop_
_entity_poly.entity_id
_entity_poly.type
_entity_poly.pdbx_seq_one_letter_code
_entity_poly.pdbx_strand_id
1 'polypeptide(L)'
;MILRRTLIASPFLLATRPVRAETPAPEAREDEAAQRRPPRLPTPRPVRLRPGAEPVTLEASNSGWGSGGERPGLALRFTGAGAPAEEFRLPSWYGYARVIAVRQMRGRDVVLAAFEGNTGTGTYQEIQAVIGQDDEGTARILALETLHYRLIGPCEGGTWLSIRATPLADGGGLRLDHYWRRQAGNCPPRPGGPARSRAEWGTTLAWSGRGPMRVPAPLRAAPRHRRLVEDSRAKVARWLAQAPRTGVTPDDVEALGLMEVMEAL
;
A
#
# COMPACT_ATOMS: atom_id res chain seq x y z
N MET A 1 0.94 -74.34 -23.61
CA MET A 1 2.32 -74.19 -23.11
C MET A 1 3.05 -73.23 -24.04
N ILE A 2 3.61 -72.17 -23.47
CA ILE A 2 3.92 -70.89 -24.11
C ILE A 2 5.22 -70.99 -24.94
N LEU A 3 5.18 -70.58 -26.21
CA LEU A 3 6.39 -70.15 -26.93
C LEU A 3 6.18 -68.75 -27.53
N ARG A 4 6.99 -67.81 -27.03
CA ARG A 4 7.07 -66.41 -27.43
C ARG A 4 7.65 -66.30 -28.84
N ARG A 5 6.97 -65.56 -29.71
CA ARG A 5 7.56 -65.01 -30.94
C ARG A 5 8.02 -63.59 -30.68
N THR A 6 9.32 -63.39 -30.83
CA THR A 6 10.02 -62.10 -30.90
C THR A 6 9.71 -61.47 -32.25
N LEU A 7 9.23 -60.22 -32.27
CA LEU A 7 9.29 -59.35 -33.44
C LEU A 7 9.69 -57.94 -33.00
N ILE A 8 10.56 -57.39 -33.83
CA ILE A 8 11.36 -56.18 -33.70
C ILE A 8 10.47 -54.94 -33.79
N ALA A 9 10.69 -53.96 -32.91
CA ALA A 9 10.16 -52.61 -33.06
C ALA A 9 11.26 -51.58 -32.77
N SER A 10 11.50 -50.75 -33.78
CA SER A 10 12.50 -49.68 -33.87
C SER A 10 12.34 -48.60 -32.79
N PRO A 11 13.44 -47.94 -32.36
CA PRO A 11 13.35 -46.77 -31.52
C PRO A 11 12.93 -45.54 -32.34
N PHE A 12 11.74 -45.01 -32.06
CA PHE A 12 11.34 -43.67 -32.48
C PHE A 12 12.14 -42.64 -31.69
N LEU A 13 13.05 -41.94 -32.37
CA LEU A 13 13.64 -40.68 -31.91
C LEU A 13 12.58 -39.57 -31.97
N LEU A 14 11.97 -39.23 -30.85
CA LEU A 14 11.17 -38.02 -30.70
C LEU A 14 12.12 -36.84 -30.45
N ALA A 15 12.43 -36.10 -31.52
CA ALA A 15 13.07 -34.80 -31.45
C ALA A 15 12.09 -33.76 -30.86
N THR A 16 12.27 -33.37 -29.61
CA THR A 16 11.58 -32.21 -29.04
C THR A 16 12.23 -30.92 -29.54
N ARG A 17 11.50 -30.13 -30.35
CA ARG A 17 11.89 -28.77 -30.73
C ARG A 17 11.95 -27.86 -29.49
N PRO A 18 12.91 -26.91 -29.40
CA PRO A 18 12.87 -25.89 -28.37
C PRO A 18 11.72 -24.92 -28.63
N VAL A 19 10.89 -24.70 -27.60
CA VAL A 19 9.87 -23.66 -27.58
C VAL A 19 10.58 -22.31 -27.64
N ARG A 20 10.49 -21.64 -28.79
CA ARG A 20 10.93 -20.26 -28.99
C ARG A 20 10.00 -19.40 -28.14
N ALA A 21 10.53 -18.75 -27.09
CA ALA A 21 9.79 -17.75 -26.34
C ALA A 21 9.43 -16.62 -27.31
N GLU A 22 8.16 -16.55 -27.70
CA GLU A 22 7.63 -15.44 -28.49
C GLU A 22 7.68 -14.18 -27.61
N THR A 23 8.46 -13.21 -28.05
CA THR A 23 8.40 -11.84 -27.52
C THR A 23 6.98 -11.33 -27.74
N PRO A 24 6.23 -10.95 -26.69
CA PRO A 24 4.85 -10.49 -26.88
C PRO A 24 4.82 -9.22 -27.74
N ALA A 25 3.81 -9.15 -28.62
CA ALA A 25 3.58 -8.06 -29.54
C ALA A 25 3.51 -6.69 -28.82
N PRO A 26 3.93 -5.59 -29.48
CA PRO A 26 4.00 -4.26 -28.87
C PRO A 26 2.65 -3.76 -28.30
N GLU A 27 1.52 -4.22 -28.84
CA GLU A 27 0.17 -3.85 -28.36
C GLU A 27 -0.15 -4.46 -26.99
N ALA A 28 0.38 -5.64 -26.65
CA ALA A 28 0.22 -6.24 -25.32
C ALA A 28 0.98 -5.48 -24.22
N ARG A 29 1.96 -4.64 -24.58
CA ARG A 29 2.70 -3.79 -23.62
C ARG A 29 1.92 -2.53 -23.25
N GLU A 30 1.05 -2.02 -24.12
CA GLU A 30 0.23 -0.84 -23.81
C GLU A 30 -0.89 -1.19 -22.83
N ASP A 31 -1.51 -2.38 -22.95
CA ASP A 31 -2.48 -2.87 -21.97
C ASP A 31 -1.84 -3.21 -20.61
N GLU A 32 -0.60 -3.73 -20.61
CA GLU A 32 0.17 -3.97 -19.38
C GLU A 32 0.65 -2.65 -18.72
N ALA A 33 0.84 -1.59 -19.51
CA ALA A 33 1.19 -0.25 -19.05
C ALA A 33 -0.05 0.54 -18.59
N ALA A 34 -1.21 0.34 -19.21
CA ALA A 34 -2.49 0.87 -18.75
C ALA A 34 -2.90 0.27 -17.39
N GLN A 35 -2.53 -0.98 -17.12
CA GLN A 35 -2.65 -1.62 -15.80
C GLN A 35 -1.65 -1.10 -14.75
N ARG A 36 -0.66 -0.26 -15.12
CA ARG A 36 0.33 0.32 -14.19
C ARG A 36 -0.04 1.72 -13.69
N ARG A 37 -1.22 2.25 -14.03
CA ARG A 37 -1.71 3.46 -13.36
C ARG A 37 -2.28 3.05 -12.01
N PRO A 38 -1.74 3.55 -10.89
CA PRO A 38 -2.25 3.22 -9.59
C PRO A 38 -3.74 3.60 -9.51
N PRO A 39 -4.60 2.78 -8.86
CA PRO A 39 -6.04 3.00 -8.86
C PRO A 39 -6.35 4.38 -8.29
N ARG A 40 -7.16 5.16 -9.01
CA ARG A 40 -7.66 6.47 -8.59
C ARG A 40 -9.17 6.41 -8.54
N LEU A 41 -9.74 6.76 -7.39
CA LEU A 41 -11.16 6.96 -7.25
C LEU A 41 -11.51 8.37 -7.73
N PRO A 42 -12.45 8.53 -8.69
CA PRO A 42 -12.87 9.84 -9.14
C PRO A 42 -13.53 10.66 -8.01
N THR A 43 -13.25 11.96 -8.02
CA THR A 43 -13.88 13.00 -7.20
C THR A 43 -14.26 14.17 -8.11
N PRO A 44 -15.33 14.93 -7.84
CA PRO A 44 -16.18 14.89 -6.64
C PRO A 44 -17.04 13.62 -6.54
N ARG A 45 -17.37 13.17 -5.32
CA ARG A 45 -18.30 12.06 -5.10
C ARG A 45 -19.02 12.16 -3.75
N PRO A 46 -20.26 11.64 -3.62
CA PRO A 46 -20.92 11.58 -2.33
C PRO A 46 -20.25 10.53 -1.43
N VAL A 47 -20.16 10.86 -0.14
CA VAL A 47 -19.72 9.98 0.96
C VAL A 47 -20.54 10.28 2.21
N ARG A 48 -20.83 9.27 3.02
CA ARG A 48 -21.56 9.43 4.28
C ARG A 48 -20.59 9.33 5.46
N LEU A 49 -20.12 10.45 5.98
CA LEU A 49 -19.10 10.46 7.04
C LEU A 49 -19.62 10.07 8.43
N ARG A 50 -20.94 10.12 8.66
CA ARG A 50 -21.57 9.72 9.93
C ARG A 50 -22.76 8.78 9.70
N PRO A 51 -23.03 7.83 10.60
CA PRO A 51 -24.17 6.93 10.47
C PRO A 51 -25.48 7.72 10.43
N GLY A 52 -26.35 7.41 9.47
CA GLY A 52 -27.65 8.05 9.31
C GLY A 52 -27.63 9.53 8.86
N ALA A 53 -26.45 10.14 8.69
CA ALA A 53 -26.35 11.51 8.18
C ALA A 53 -26.54 11.56 6.65
N GLU A 54 -26.95 12.74 6.18
CA GLU A 54 -26.95 13.05 4.76
C GLU A 54 -25.53 12.92 4.17
N PRO A 55 -25.40 12.43 2.93
CA PRO A 55 -24.10 12.40 2.26
C PRO A 55 -23.53 13.80 2.05
N VAL A 56 -22.23 13.92 2.20
CA VAL A 56 -21.44 15.11 1.85
C VAL A 56 -20.63 14.81 0.60
N THR A 57 -20.17 15.83 -0.10
CA THR A 57 -19.35 15.67 -1.30
C THR A 57 -17.88 15.66 -0.91
N LEU A 58 -17.18 14.57 -1.21
CA LEU A 58 -15.72 14.46 -1.14
C LEU A 58 -15.12 15.04 -2.42
N GLU A 59 -14.24 16.01 -2.25
CA GLU A 59 -13.41 16.61 -3.30
C GLU A 59 -11.94 16.34 -3.00
N ALA A 60 -11.17 16.02 -4.03
CA ALA A 60 -9.73 15.82 -3.93
C ALA A 60 -9.01 16.59 -5.04
N SER A 61 -8.02 17.38 -4.66
CA SER A 61 -7.19 18.16 -5.57
C SER A 61 -5.72 17.97 -5.21
N ASN A 62 -4.87 17.90 -6.23
CA ASN A 62 -3.42 17.99 -6.02
C ASN A 62 -3.03 19.45 -6.25
N SER A 63 -2.46 20.10 -5.25
CA SER A 63 -1.76 21.36 -5.48
C SER A 63 -0.48 21.06 -6.25
N GLY A 64 -0.23 21.82 -7.31
CA GLY A 64 1.09 21.87 -7.94
C GLY A 64 2.07 22.61 -7.04
N TRP A 65 3.33 22.66 -7.44
CA TRP A 65 4.31 23.55 -6.82
C TRP A 65 3.77 24.98 -6.82
N GLY A 66 3.48 25.52 -5.63
CA GLY A 66 3.07 26.92 -5.50
C GLY A 66 4.27 27.84 -5.76
N SER A 67 4.02 29.03 -6.28
CA SER A 67 5.04 30.08 -6.49
C SER A 67 5.75 30.52 -5.19
N GLY A 68 5.26 30.10 -4.02
CA GLY A 68 5.87 30.31 -2.70
C GLY A 68 6.69 29.14 -2.16
N GLY A 69 6.98 28.10 -2.96
CA GLY A 69 7.78 26.95 -2.52
C GLY A 69 7.03 25.93 -1.66
N GLU A 70 5.71 26.04 -1.52
CA GLU A 70 4.89 24.96 -0.95
C GLU A 70 5.04 23.71 -1.80
N ARG A 71 5.41 22.60 -1.14
CA ARG A 71 5.50 21.30 -1.79
C ARG A 71 4.12 20.88 -2.29
N PRO A 72 4.04 20.23 -3.46
CA PRO A 72 2.78 19.70 -3.95
C PRO A 72 2.16 18.74 -2.92
N GLY A 73 0.84 18.66 -2.89
CA GLY A 73 0.14 17.86 -1.90
C GLY A 73 -1.27 17.54 -2.31
N LEU A 74 -1.80 16.46 -1.76
CA LEU A 74 -3.21 16.13 -1.88
C LEU A 74 -3.99 16.90 -0.81
N ALA A 75 -4.88 17.77 -1.26
CA ALA A 75 -5.93 18.35 -0.45
C ALA A 75 -7.22 17.54 -0.61
N LEU A 76 -7.83 17.14 0.50
CA LEU A 76 -9.17 16.55 0.53
C LEU A 76 -10.10 17.45 1.32
N ARG A 77 -11.26 17.77 0.72
CA ARG A 77 -12.29 18.60 1.32
C ARG A 77 -13.63 17.89 1.28
N PHE A 78 -14.46 18.22 2.25
CA PHE A 78 -15.85 17.78 2.28
C PHE A 78 -16.75 19.00 2.19
N THR A 79 -17.75 18.96 1.32
CA THR A 79 -18.69 20.06 1.10
C THR A 79 -20.13 19.58 1.24
N GLY A 80 -21.03 20.48 1.64
CA GLY A 80 -22.44 20.17 1.91
C GLY A 80 -22.85 20.32 3.38
N ALA A 81 -24.12 20.10 3.67
CA ALA A 81 -24.67 20.26 5.01
C ALA A 81 -24.07 19.23 5.99
N GLY A 82 -23.51 19.72 7.10
CA GLY A 82 -22.87 18.86 8.10
C GLY A 82 -21.49 18.33 7.70
N ALA A 83 -20.90 18.83 6.61
CA ALA A 83 -19.52 18.53 6.26
C ALA A 83 -18.55 19.11 7.30
N PRO A 84 -17.45 18.41 7.63
CA PRO A 84 -16.38 18.97 8.43
C PRO A 84 -15.77 20.19 7.73
N ALA A 85 -15.38 21.21 8.52
CA ALA A 85 -14.74 22.42 7.99
C ALA A 85 -13.28 22.17 7.61
N GLU A 86 -12.69 21.11 8.15
CA GLU A 86 -11.30 20.77 8.01
C GLU A 86 -10.97 20.27 6.60
N GLU A 87 -9.84 20.75 6.10
CA GLU A 87 -9.19 20.22 4.91
C GLU A 87 -8.09 19.25 5.33
N PHE A 88 -8.02 18.11 4.67
CA PHE A 88 -6.96 17.13 4.88
C PHE A 88 -5.82 17.37 3.91
N ARG A 89 -4.58 17.37 4.41
CA ARG A 89 -3.38 17.65 3.60
C ARG A 89 -2.36 16.54 3.73
N LEU A 90 -2.05 15.88 2.62
CA LEU A 90 -1.05 14.81 2.55
C LEU A 90 0.08 15.23 1.60
N PRO A 91 1.34 14.93 1.93
CA PRO A 91 2.48 15.37 1.12
C PRO A 91 2.51 14.59 -0.20
N SER A 92 2.97 15.24 -1.27
CA SER A 92 3.27 14.57 -2.53
C SER A 92 4.54 15.19 -3.12
N TRP A 93 5.44 14.37 -3.64
CA TRP A 93 6.69 14.84 -4.22
C TRP A 93 6.54 15.13 -5.71
N TYR A 94 5.79 14.29 -6.42
CA TYR A 94 5.60 14.35 -7.86
C TYR A 94 4.12 14.43 -8.27
N GLY A 95 3.24 14.76 -7.32
CA GLY A 95 1.80 14.87 -7.57
C GLY A 95 1.07 13.53 -7.67
N TYR A 96 1.68 12.41 -7.23
CA TYR A 96 1.09 11.07 -7.26
C TYR A 96 0.29 10.71 -6.00
N ALA A 97 -0.24 11.70 -5.28
CA ALA A 97 -1.22 11.49 -4.23
C ALA A 97 -2.66 11.46 -4.77
N ARG A 98 -3.52 10.61 -4.19
CA ARG A 98 -4.89 10.37 -4.68
C ARG A 98 -5.79 9.68 -3.65
N VAL A 99 -7.10 9.80 -3.84
CA VAL A 99 -8.06 8.89 -3.21
C VAL A 99 -8.03 7.56 -3.96
N ILE A 100 -7.83 6.46 -3.25
CA ILE A 100 -7.78 5.12 -3.84
C ILE A 100 -9.07 4.33 -3.60
N ALA A 101 -9.81 4.65 -2.54
CA ALA A 101 -11.02 3.95 -2.17
C ALA A 101 -11.86 4.74 -1.17
N VAL A 102 -13.15 4.44 -1.17
CA VAL A 102 -14.06 4.69 -0.05
C VAL A 102 -14.52 3.33 0.45
N ARG A 103 -14.56 3.15 1.77
CA ARG A 103 -14.94 1.89 2.41
C ARG A 103 -15.92 2.16 3.54
N GLN A 104 -16.94 1.31 3.63
CA GLN A 104 -17.88 1.38 4.73
C GLN A 104 -17.28 0.70 5.98
N MET A 105 -17.32 1.40 7.12
CA MET A 105 -16.98 0.87 8.43
C MET A 105 -17.95 1.48 9.47
N ARG A 106 -18.48 0.66 10.38
CA ARG A 106 -19.42 1.10 11.42
C ARG A 106 -20.55 2.03 10.90
N GLY A 107 -21.17 1.65 9.78
CA GLY A 107 -22.30 2.38 9.20
C GLY A 107 -21.98 3.73 8.55
N ARG A 108 -20.69 4.04 8.34
CA ARG A 108 -20.23 5.26 7.67
C ARG A 108 -19.09 4.98 6.69
N ASP A 109 -18.84 5.92 5.82
CA ASP A 109 -17.74 5.89 4.86
C ASP A 109 -16.46 6.42 5.51
N VAL A 110 -15.36 5.71 5.25
CA VAL A 110 -14.01 6.24 5.40
C VAL A 110 -13.37 6.38 4.04
N VAL A 111 -12.48 7.36 3.92
CA VAL A 111 -11.70 7.63 2.72
C VAL A 111 -10.31 7.03 2.88
N LEU A 112 -9.88 6.23 1.92
CA LEU A 112 -8.51 5.75 1.84
C LEU A 112 -7.80 6.60 0.79
N ALA A 113 -6.81 7.36 1.23
CA ALA A 113 -5.97 8.19 0.38
C ALA A 113 -4.55 7.64 0.39
N ALA A 114 -3.96 7.49 -0.80
CA ALA A 114 -2.57 7.12 -0.97
C ALA A 114 -1.75 8.35 -1.36
N PHE A 115 -0.53 8.42 -0.87
CA PHE A 115 0.41 9.49 -1.17
C PHE A 115 1.85 8.98 -1.11
N GLU A 116 2.77 9.77 -1.63
CA GLU A 116 4.16 9.38 -1.80
C GLU A 116 4.92 9.46 -0.47
N GLY A 117 5.65 8.40 -0.14
CA GLY A 117 6.64 8.40 0.93
C GLY A 117 8.04 8.70 0.39
N ASN A 118 9.01 7.83 0.70
CA ASN A 118 10.34 7.91 0.11
C ASN A 118 10.31 7.58 -1.40
N THR A 119 10.89 8.48 -2.21
CA THR A 119 11.01 8.35 -3.66
C THR A 119 12.40 8.79 -4.11
N GLY A 120 13.09 7.97 -4.90
CA GLY A 120 14.44 8.28 -5.40
C GLY A 120 15.01 7.18 -6.29
N THR A 121 16.29 7.26 -6.63
CA THR A 121 16.96 6.26 -7.48
C THR A 121 16.89 4.88 -6.82
N GLY A 122 16.07 3.99 -7.39
CA GLY A 122 15.89 2.63 -6.89
C GLY A 122 14.82 2.47 -5.80
N THR A 123 14.32 3.56 -5.19
CA THR A 123 13.34 3.51 -4.09
C THR A 123 12.00 4.12 -4.50
N TYR A 124 10.92 3.41 -4.19
CA TYR A 124 9.56 3.90 -4.31
C TYR A 124 8.74 3.43 -3.11
N GLN A 125 8.05 4.38 -2.48
CA GLN A 125 7.15 4.11 -1.37
C GLN A 125 5.82 4.84 -1.57
N GLU A 126 4.76 4.13 -1.25
CA GLU A 126 3.41 4.65 -1.16
C GLU A 126 2.86 4.42 0.25
N ILE A 127 2.28 5.47 0.83
CA ILE A 127 1.70 5.49 2.16
C ILE A 127 0.19 5.70 2.02
N GLN A 128 -0.60 5.01 2.83
CA GLN A 128 -2.05 5.14 2.89
C GLN A 128 -2.47 5.83 4.20
N ALA A 129 -3.23 6.91 4.08
CA ALA A 129 -4.03 7.47 5.16
C ALA A 129 -5.46 6.93 5.10
N VAL A 130 -6.01 6.60 6.27
CA VAL A 130 -7.44 6.32 6.45
C VAL A 130 -8.06 7.53 7.11
N ILE A 131 -9.03 8.17 6.46
CA ILE A 131 -9.63 9.44 6.88
C ILE A 131 -11.11 9.22 7.13
N GLY A 132 -11.64 9.78 8.21
CA GLY A 132 -13.07 9.72 8.50
C GLY A 132 -13.48 10.64 9.63
N GLN A 133 -14.74 10.53 10.03
CA GLN A 133 -15.31 11.27 11.14
C GLN A 133 -15.75 10.30 12.25
N ASP A 134 -15.30 10.56 13.47
CA ASP A 134 -15.64 9.73 14.62
C ASP A 134 -17.04 10.02 15.18
N ASP A 135 -17.46 9.27 16.19
CA ASP A 135 -18.77 9.40 16.84
C ASP A 135 -18.97 10.76 17.52
N GLU A 136 -17.90 11.46 17.87
CA GLU A 136 -17.93 12.80 18.45
C GLU A 136 -18.06 13.88 17.37
N GLY A 137 -18.06 13.49 16.09
CA GLY A 137 -18.13 14.40 14.96
C GLY A 137 -16.79 15.02 14.58
N THR A 138 -15.68 14.54 15.14
CA THR A 138 -14.35 15.05 14.79
C THR A 138 -13.83 14.37 13.54
N ALA A 139 -13.52 15.15 12.51
CA ALA A 139 -12.85 14.66 11.30
C ALA A 139 -11.35 14.49 11.57
N ARG A 140 -10.79 13.32 11.26
CA ARG A 140 -9.39 13.00 11.52
C ARG A 140 -8.84 11.88 10.64
N ILE A 141 -7.51 11.78 10.61
CA ILE A 141 -6.79 10.60 10.15
C ILE A 141 -6.92 9.53 11.23
N LEU A 142 -7.53 8.40 10.85
CA LEU A 142 -7.80 7.24 11.70
C LEU A 142 -6.62 6.27 11.73
N ALA A 143 -5.87 6.15 10.64
CA ALA A 143 -4.68 5.30 10.55
C ALA A 143 -3.75 5.79 9.44
N LEU A 144 -2.46 5.46 9.55
CA LEU A 144 -1.43 5.72 8.54
C LEU A 144 -0.55 4.48 8.41
N GLU A 145 -0.26 4.04 7.18
CA GLU A 145 0.44 2.77 6.93
C GLU A 145 1.19 2.79 5.59
N THR A 146 2.31 2.07 5.49
CA THR A 146 2.97 1.86 4.18
C THR A 146 2.14 0.93 3.31
N LEU A 147 1.58 1.41 2.21
CA LEU A 147 0.81 0.58 1.28
C LEU A 147 1.73 -0.26 0.38
N HIS A 148 2.77 0.37 -0.14
CA HIS A 148 3.73 -0.28 -1.01
C HIS A 148 5.13 0.27 -0.76
N TYR A 149 6.13 -0.60 -0.79
CA TYR A 149 7.52 -0.21 -0.79
C TYR A 149 8.30 -1.08 -1.76
N ARG A 150 9.23 -0.46 -2.47
CA ARG A 150 10.15 -1.11 -3.38
C ARG A 150 11.50 -0.42 -3.30
N LEU A 151 12.52 -1.20 -3.01
CA LEU A 151 13.93 -0.83 -3.16
C LEU A 151 14.58 -1.79 -4.16
N ILE A 152 15.27 -1.24 -5.14
CA ILE A 152 16.02 -1.99 -6.16
C ILE A 152 17.40 -1.35 -6.28
N GLY A 153 18.42 -2.11 -5.86
CA GLY A 153 19.82 -1.81 -6.07
C GLY A 153 20.40 -2.69 -7.20
N PRO A 154 21.13 -2.14 -8.18
CA PRO A 154 21.67 -2.90 -9.32
C PRO A 154 22.49 -4.14 -8.90
N CYS A 155 23.34 -3.99 -7.88
CA CYS A 155 24.20 -5.07 -7.36
C CYS A 155 23.71 -5.64 -6.04
N GLU A 156 22.98 -4.86 -5.25
CA GLU A 156 22.59 -5.17 -3.86
C GLU A 156 21.31 -6.03 -3.80
N GLY A 157 20.58 -6.12 -4.92
CA GLY A 157 19.34 -6.87 -5.02
C GLY A 157 18.13 -5.97 -4.80
N GLY A 158 17.09 -6.47 -4.16
CA GLY A 158 15.91 -5.66 -3.92
C GLY A 158 15.03 -6.17 -2.81
N THR A 159 14.19 -5.26 -2.32
CA THR A 159 13.26 -5.49 -1.24
C THR A 159 11.91 -4.91 -1.63
N TRP A 160 10.85 -5.67 -1.39
CA TRP A 160 9.48 -5.25 -1.68
C TRP A 160 8.59 -5.55 -0.49
N LEU A 161 7.69 -4.62 -0.20
CA LEU A 161 6.58 -4.78 0.73
C LEU A 161 5.31 -4.32 0.02
N SER A 162 4.25 -5.12 0.13
CA SER A 162 2.92 -4.72 -0.30
C SER A 162 1.95 -5.01 0.83
N ILE A 163 1.11 -4.05 1.16
CA ILE A 163 0.06 -4.21 2.15
C ILE A 163 -1.29 -4.07 1.44
N ARG A 164 -2.19 -5.02 1.68
CA ARG A 164 -3.58 -4.92 1.25
C ARG A 164 -4.44 -4.62 2.46
N ALA A 165 -5.15 -3.49 2.43
CA ALA A 165 -6.12 -3.12 3.44
C ALA A 165 -7.54 -3.53 3.02
N THR A 166 -8.20 -4.35 3.84
CA THR A 166 -9.58 -4.82 3.60
C THR A 166 -10.43 -4.52 4.83
N PRO A 167 -11.63 -3.92 4.71
CA PRO A 167 -12.54 -3.79 5.84
C PRO A 167 -12.88 -5.14 6.46
N LEU A 168 -12.97 -5.18 7.78
CA LEU A 168 -13.54 -6.33 8.47
C LEU A 168 -15.03 -6.47 8.13
N ALA A 169 -15.53 -7.70 8.11
CA ALA A 169 -16.93 -7.98 7.74
C ALA A 169 -17.95 -7.32 8.68
N ASP A 170 -17.58 -7.15 9.96
CA ASP A 170 -18.39 -6.44 10.98
C ASP A 170 -18.23 -4.90 10.91
N GLY A 171 -17.43 -4.39 9.97
CA GLY A 171 -17.09 -2.97 9.85
C GLY A 171 -16.26 -2.44 11.02
N GLY A 172 -15.72 -3.31 11.88
CA GLY A 172 -15.00 -2.98 13.11
C GLY A 172 -13.54 -2.58 12.90
N GLY A 173 -13.13 -2.25 11.68
CA GLY A 173 -11.76 -1.85 11.36
C GLY A 173 -11.23 -2.44 10.04
N LEU A 174 -9.91 -2.56 9.94
CA LEU A 174 -9.20 -3.03 8.74
C LEU A 174 -8.35 -4.27 9.03
N ARG A 175 -8.39 -5.24 8.14
CA ARG A 175 -7.40 -6.30 8.00
C ARG A 175 -6.29 -5.84 7.05
N LEU A 176 -5.04 -5.93 7.49
CA LEU A 176 -3.84 -5.60 6.73
C LEU A 176 -3.07 -6.88 6.38
N ASP A 177 -3.14 -7.31 5.13
CA ASP A 177 -2.37 -8.46 4.62
C ASP A 177 -1.04 -7.97 4.05
N HIS A 178 0.06 -8.45 4.62
CA HIS A 178 1.40 -8.02 4.27
C HIS A 178 2.07 -9.10 3.44
N TYR A 179 2.63 -8.68 2.31
CA TYR A 179 3.49 -9.51 1.48
C TYR A 179 4.86 -8.85 1.40
N TRP A 180 5.85 -9.53 1.97
CA TRP A 180 7.25 -9.10 1.93
C TRP A 180 8.07 -10.07 1.08
N ARG A 181 8.97 -9.53 0.28
CA ARG A 181 10.00 -10.32 -0.40
C ARG A 181 11.33 -9.57 -0.46
N ARG A 182 12.42 -10.33 -0.45
CA ARG A 182 13.77 -9.85 -0.71
C ARG A 182 14.46 -10.75 -1.71
N GLN A 183 15.25 -10.14 -2.57
CA GLN A 183 16.24 -10.79 -3.40
C GLN A 183 17.60 -10.22 -3.00
N ALA A 184 18.53 -11.08 -2.63
CA ALA A 184 19.90 -10.67 -2.37
C ALA A 184 20.61 -10.24 -3.67
N GLY A 185 21.68 -9.47 -3.51
CA GLY A 185 22.54 -9.06 -4.61
C GLY A 185 23.07 -10.22 -5.44
N ASN A 186 23.28 -9.95 -6.73
CA ASN A 186 23.72 -10.94 -7.71
C ASN A 186 25.07 -10.58 -8.36
N CYS A 187 25.83 -9.68 -7.74
CA CYS A 187 27.14 -9.24 -8.22
C CYS A 187 28.24 -9.62 -7.20
N PRO A 188 29.26 -10.40 -7.60
CA PRO A 188 29.37 -11.12 -8.87
C PRO A 188 28.32 -12.26 -8.99
N PRO A 189 28.02 -12.73 -10.21
CA PRO A 189 27.06 -13.82 -10.42
C PRO A 189 27.43 -15.06 -9.60
N ARG A 190 26.47 -15.61 -8.86
CA ARG A 190 26.68 -16.81 -8.02
C ARG A 190 26.08 -18.05 -8.68
N PRO A 191 26.74 -19.22 -8.59
CA PRO A 191 26.12 -20.51 -8.92
C PRO A 191 24.83 -20.69 -8.11
N GLY A 192 23.71 -20.97 -8.78
CA GLY A 192 22.39 -21.07 -8.13
C GLY A 192 21.56 -19.77 -8.09
N GLY A 193 22.11 -18.65 -8.55
CA GLY A 193 21.42 -17.35 -8.63
C GLY A 193 21.28 -16.62 -7.28
N PRO A 194 20.56 -15.49 -7.25
CA PRO A 194 20.44 -14.69 -6.03
C PRO A 194 19.54 -15.38 -5.00
N ALA A 195 19.96 -15.35 -3.73
CA ALA A 195 19.14 -15.83 -2.62
C ALA A 195 17.84 -15.02 -2.53
N ARG A 196 16.73 -15.70 -2.23
CA ARG A 196 15.40 -15.09 -2.14
C ARG A 196 14.77 -15.42 -0.79
N SER A 197 14.08 -14.45 -0.21
CA SER A 197 13.33 -14.60 1.02
C SER A 197 11.95 -14.00 0.86
N ARG A 198 10.96 -14.60 1.50
CA ARG A 198 9.56 -14.15 1.47
C ARG A 198 8.94 -14.33 2.84
N ALA A 199 8.00 -13.47 3.18
CA ALA A 199 7.21 -13.57 4.39
C ALA A 199 5.83 -12.97 4.14
N GLU A 200 4.83 -13.60 4.75
CA GLU A 200 3.47 -13.13 4.73
C GLU A 200 2.94 -13.12 6.15
N TRP A 201 2.24 -12.05 6.52
CA TRP A 201 1.59 -11.98 7.81
C TRP A 201 0.38 -11.06 7.77
N GLY A 202 -0.37 -11.13 8.86
CA GLY A 202 -1.59 -10.40 9.01
C GLY A 202 -1.65 -9.57 10.27
N THR A 203 -2.22 -8.38 10.14
CA THR A 203 -2.51 -7.48 11.26
C THR A 203 -3.95 -6.99 11.15
N THR A 204 -4.61 -6.80 12.29
CA THR A 204 -5.93 -6.16 12.35
C THR A 204 -5.81 -4.81 13.04
N LEU A 205 -6.29 -3.76 12.40
CA LEU A 205 -6.49 -2.45 12.99
C LEU A 205 -7.95 -2.35 13.43
N ALA A 206 -8.21 -2.37 14.73
CA ALA A 206 -9.57 -2.32 15.26
C ALA A 206 -10.05 -0.88 15.42
N TRP A 207 -11.30 -0.61 15.07
CA TRP A 207 -11.91 0.71 15.22
C TRP A 207 -13.26 0.62 15.92
N SER A 208 -13.38 1.37 17.02
CA SER A 208 -14.61 1.46 17.81
C SER A 208 -15.63 2.44 17.22
N GLY A 209 -15.22 3.30 16.27
CA GLY A 209 -15.98 4.48 15.85
C GLY A 209 -15.51 5.76 16.54
N ARG A 210 -14.64 5.65 17.56
CA ARG A 210 -14.05 6.79 18.29
C ARG A 210 -12.55 6.84 18.11
N GLY A 211 -12.03 8.05 17.90
CA GLY A 211 -10.60 8.29 17.78
C GLY A 211 -9.92 7.48 16.66
N PRO A 212 -8.58 7.35 16.72
CA PRO A 212 -7.81 6.56 15.77
C PRO A 212 -8.06 5.05 15.89
N MET A 213 -7.69 4.30 14.85
CA MET A 213 -7.69 2.84 14.89
C MET A 213 -6.65 2.33 15.88
N ARG A 214 -7.05 1.30 16.65
CA ARG A 214 -6.18 0.60 17.59
C ARG A 214 -5.32 -0.42 16.87
N VAL A 215 -4.03 -0.37 17.14
CA VAL A 215 -3.02 -1.28 16.59
C VAL A 215 -2.67 -2.34 17.63
N PRO A 216 -2.38 -3.59 17.25
CA PRO A 216 -1.91 -4.60 18.19
C PRO A 216 -0.48 -4.28 18.64
N ALA A 217 -0.10 -4.81 19.80
CA ALA A 217 1.26 -4.67 20.31
C ALA A 217 2.27 -5.37 19.37
N PRO A 218 3.45 -4.77 19.11
CA PRO A 218 4.50 -5.42 18.33
C PRO A 218 4.94 -6.76 18.92
N LEU A 219 5.16 -7.75 18.06
CA LEU A 219 5.65 -9.06 18.47
C LEU A 219 7.18 -9.04 18.56
N ARG A 220 7.71 -9.05 19.79
CA ARG A 220 9.18 -8.99 20.04
C ARG A 220 9.97 -10.09 19.31
N ALA A 221 9.40 -11.29 19.22
CA ALA A 221 10.02 -12.45 18.57
C ALA A 221 9.85 -12.46 17.04
N ALA A 222 9.15 -11.49 16.44
CA ALA A 222 8.97 -11.45 14.99
C ALA A 222 10.30 -11.21 14.25
N PRO A 223 10.41 -11.70 13.00
CA PRO A 223 11.52 -11.34 12.12
C PRO A 223 11.66 -9.82 11.95
N ARG A 224 12.89 -9.36 11.71
CA ARG A 224 13.23 -7.92 11.67
C ARG A 224 12.35 -7.10 10.71
N HIS A 225 12.07 -7.61 9.51
CA HIS A 225 11.22 -6.92 8.52
C HIS A 225 9.81 -6.66 9.03
N ARG A 226 9.25 -7.58 9.82
CA ARG A 226 7.92 -7.42 10.43
C ARG A 226 7.99 -6.45 11.60
N ARG A 227 9.04 -6.51 12.42
CA ARG A 227 9.22 -5.59 13.56
C ARG A 227 9.30 -4.13 13.11
N LEU A 228 10.05 -3.82 12.04
CA LEU A 228 10.14 -2.46 11.50
C LEU A 228 8.76 -1.87 11.16
N VAL A 229 7.92 -2.66 10.49
CA VAL A 229 6.54 -2.27 10.17
C VAL A 229 5.69 -2.10 11.43
N GLU A 230 5.76 -3.04 12.39
CA GLU A 230 5.01 -2.96 13.65
C GLU A 230 5.44 -1.80 14.55
N ASP A 231 6.73 -1.48 14.58
CA ASP A 231 7.29 -0.39 15.38
C ASP A 231 6.89 0.98 14.80
N SER A 232 6.96 1.16 13.48
CA SER A 232 6.47 2.37 12.81
C SER A 232 4.97 2.55 13.05
N ARG A 233 4.17 1.48 12.89
CA ARG A 233 2.74 1.49 13.19
C ARG A 233 2.45 1.89 14.64
N ALA A 234 3.23 1.40 15.60
CA ALA A 234 3.07 1.77 17.00
C ALA A 234 3.41 3.25 17.25
N LYS A 235 4.42 3.81 16.57
CA LYS A 235 4.72 5.26 16.59
C LYS A 235 3.57 6.07 16.03
N VAL A 236 3.04 5.69 14.86
CA VAL A 236 1.86 6.30 14.22
C VAL A 236 0.66 6.32 15.18
N ALA A 237 0.33 5.17 15.78
CA ALA A 237 -0.82 5.07 16.67
C ALA A 237 -0.70 6.02 17.87
N ARG A 238 0.50 6.14 18.46
CA ARG A 238 0.75 7.09 19.55
C ARG A 238 0.61 8.54 19.07
N TRP A 239 1.14 8.87 17.90
CA TRP A 239 1.07 10.23 17.34
C TRP A 239 -0.36 10.66 17.01
N LEU A 240 -1.17 9.76 16.42
CA LEU A 240 -2.59 10.00 16.14
C LEU A 240 -3.44 10.09 17.42
N ALA A 241 -3.03 9.42 18.50
CA ALA A 241 -3.77 9.45 19.77
C ALA A 241 -3.60 10.77 20.54
N GLN A 242 -2.55 11.55 20.27
CA GLN A 242 -2.27 12.80 20.98
C GLN A 242 -3.26 13.92 20.64
N ALA A 243 -3.67 14.01 19.37
CA ALA A 243 -4.59 15.02 18.89
C ALA A 243 -5.22 14.57 17.57
N PRO A 244 -6.43 15.04 17.23
CA PRO A 244 -6.98 14.88 15.88
C PRO A 244 -6.00 15.46 14.84
N ARG A 245 -5.67 14.67 13.83
CA ARG A 245 -4.77 15.08 12.74
C ARG A 245 -5.56 15.15 11.44
N THR A 246 -5.39 16.23 10.71
CA THR A 246 -5.93 16.40 9.36
C THR A 246 -4.80 16.54 8.33
N GLY A 247 -3.59 16.84 8.77
CA GLY A 247 -2.39 16.93 7.95
C GLY A 247 -1.34 15.88 8.30
N VAL A 248 -0.52 15.52 7.31
CA VAL A 248 0.76 14.85 7.48
C VAL A 248 1.82 15.70 6.76
N THR A 249 2.95 15.95 7.41
CA THR A 249 4.09 16.61 6.78
C THR A 249 5.17 15.59 6.39
N PRO A 250 6.10 15.93 5.50
CA PRO A 250 7.26 15.08 5.22
C PRO A 250 8.06 14.72 6.49
N ASP A 251 8.24 15.69 7.39
CA ASP A 251 8.95 15.50 8.65
C ASP A 251 8.21 14.53 9.59
N ASP A 252 6.87 14.54 9.58
CA ASP A 252 6.08 13.53 10.29
C ASP A 252 6.36 12.13 9.73
N VAL A 253 6.41 11.98 8.39
CA VAL A 253 6.68 10.68 7.74
C VAL A 253 8.05 10.13 8.17
N GLU A 254 9.06 11.00 8.25
CA GLU A 254 10.40 10.67 8.74
C GLU A 254 10.38 10.27 10.22
N ALA A 255 9.85 11.14 11.09
CA ALA A 255 9.84 10.93 12.54
C ALA A 255 9.06 9.67 12.95
N LEU A 256 8.03 9.31 12.19
CA LEU A 256 7.23 8.10 12.41
C LEU A 256 7.94 6.82 11.92
N GLY A 257 9.12 6.95 11.31
CA GLY A 257 9.89 5.84 10.74
C GLY A 257 9.16 5.15 9.60
N LEU A 258 8.24 5.86 8.93
CA LEU A 258 7.51 5.29 7.80
C LEU A 258 8.46 5.07 6.63
N MET A 259 9.47 5.91 6.43
CA MET A 259 10.49 5.71 5.37
C MET A 259 11.47 4.57 5.68
N GLU A 260 11.74 4.32 6.97
CA GLU A 260 12.75 3.37 7.44
C GLU A 260 12.28 1.91 7.43
N VAL A 261 11.02 1.64 7.10
CA VAL A 261 10.39 0.31 7.25
C VAL A 261 11.19 -0.81 6.57
N MET A 262 12.01 -0.49 5.57
CA MET A 262 12.83 -1.46 4.83
C MET A 262 14.29 -1.04 4.53
N GLU A 263 14.74 0.17 4.88
CA GLU A 263 16.07 0.68 4.52
C GLU A 263 17.22 -0.02 5.24
N ALA A 264 16.94 -0.70 6.36
CA ALA A 264 17.97 -1.25 7.22
C ALA A 264 18.26 -2.77 7.01
N LEU A 265 17.74 -3.41 5.96
CA LEU A 265 17.82 -4.87 5.72
C LEU A 265 18.85 -5.32 4.68
#